data_AF-A0A7S3FKW8-F1
#
_entry.id   AF-A0A7S3FKW8-F1
#
_cell.length_a   1.000
_cell.length_b   1.000
_cell.length_c   1.000
_cell.angle_alpha   90.00
_cell.angle_beta   90.00
_cell.angle_gamma   90.00
#
_symmetry.space_group_name_H-M   'P 1'
#
loop_
_entity.id
_entity.type
_entity.pdbx_description
1 polymer ?
#
loop_
_entity_poly.entity_id
_entity_poly.type
_entity_poly.pdbx_seq_one_letter_code
_entity_poly.pdbx_strand_id
1 'polypeptide(L)'
;IQVLDARDPEGTRCHHLEAHLRKEHKHKHLILLLNKCDLVEPDDLERVEKRLRAINKMAPVVRCERANVTVDSVLNIKGFDLDRTLEMDPEFLNTDAEHEHDD
;
A
#
# COMPACT_ATOMS: atom_id res chain seq x y z
N ILE A 1 -0.69 6.58 2.12
CA ILE A 1 0.15 6.51 0.89
C ILE A 1 1.59 6.34 1.34
N GLN A 2 2.34 5.44 0.73
CA GLN A 2 3.76 5.24 1.00
C GLN A 2 4.54 5.53 -0.28
N VAL A 3 5.54 6.40 -0.18
CA VAL A 3 6.41 6.77 -1.29
C VAL A 3 7.73 6.02 -1.14
N LEU A 4 8.19 5.38 -2.22
CA LEU A 4 9.41 4.59 -2.31
C LEU A 4 10.34 5.20 -3.37
N ASP A 5 11.64 5.19 -3.10
CA ASP A 5 12.66 5.55 -4.09
C ASP A 5 13.08 4.29 -4.86
N ALA A 6 12.95 4.28 -6.18
CA ALA A 6 13.29 3.14 -7.00
C ALA A 6 14.77 2.75 -6.92
N ARG A 7 15.67 3.71 -6.63
CA ARG A 7 17.12 3.47 -6.53
C ARG A 7 17.52 2.78 -5.24
N ASP A 8 16.76 3.03 -4.18
CA ASP A 8 16.90 2.34 -2.90
C ASP A 8 15.51 1.98 -2.35
N PRO A 9 14.88 0.98 -2.98
CA PRO A 9 13.53 0.57 -2.62
C PRO A 9 13.55 -0.20 -1.31
N GLU A 10 14.70 -0.64 -0.80
CA GLU A 10 14.78 -1.31 0.49
C GLU A 10 14.94 -0.33 1.65
N GLY A 11 15.80 0.69 1.50
CA GLY A 11 16.08 1.69 2.53
C GLY A 11 14.97 2.72 2.73
N THR A 12 14.10 2.92 1.73
CA THR A 12 12.95 3.84 1.83
C THR A 12 11.66 3.20 2.36
N ARG A 13 11.74 1.96 2.88
CA ARG A 13 10.57 1.22 3.40
C ARG A 13 10.33 1.45 4.87
N CYS A 14 9.06 1.30 5.25
CA CYS A 14 8.64 1.24 6.63
C CYS A 14 8.24 -0.20 7.00
N HIS A 15 9.14 -0.93 7.66
CA HIS A 15 8.89 -2.32 8.07
C HIS A 15 7.73 -2.45 9.07
N HIS A 16 7.52 -1.46 9.92
CA HIS A 16 6.39 -1.44 10.86
C HIS A 16 5.05 -1.42 10.10
N LEU A 17 4.96 -0.62 9.04
CA LEU A 17 3.76 -0.55 8.20
C LEU A 17 3.53 -1.88 7.47
N GLU A 18 4.57 -2.48 6.89
CA GLU A 18 4.46 -3.79 6.21
C GLU A 18 4.04 -4.91 7.16
N ALA A 19 4.61 -4.93 8.38
CA ALA A 19 4.26 -5.92 9.40
C ALA A 19 2.81 -5.75 9.87
N HIS A 20 2.36 -4.52 10.08
CA HIS A 20 1.00 -4.22 10.50
C HIS A 20 -0.04 -4.55 9.41
N LEU A 21 0.26 -4.26 8.14
CA LEU A 21 -0.61 -4.61 7.01
C LEU A 21 -0.72 -6.12 6.80
N ARG A 22 0.34 -6.88 7.09
CA ARG A 22 0.31 -8.35 6.99
C ARG A 22 -0.52 -9.01 8.07
N LYS A 23 -0.55 -8.45 9.28
CA LYS A 23 -1.16 -9.07 10.45
C LYS A 23 -2.63 -8.70 10.63
N GLU A 24 -2.96 -7.41 10.61
CA GLU A 24 -4.21 -6.95 11.25
C GLU A 24 -5.15 -6.20 10.31
N HIS A 25 -4.69 -5.68 9.17
CA HIS A 25 -5.53 -4.77 8.37
C HIS A 25 -5.29 -4.86 6.87
N LYS A 26 -5.66 -6.00 6.26
CA LYS A 26 -5.65 -6.15 4.80
C LYS A 26 -6.64 -5.22 4.12
N HIS A 27 -7.72 -4.83 4.80
CA HIS A 27 -8.74 -3.89 4.33
C HIS A 27 -8.25 -2.43 4.29
N LYS A 28 -7.12 -2.08 4.94
CA LYS A 28 -6.61 -0.70 4.90
C LYS A 28 -6.10 -0.36 3.49
N HIS A 29 -6.63 0.73 2.96
CA HIS A 29 -6.27 1.24 1.64
C HIS A 29 -4.87 1.87 1.65
N LEU A 30 -3.88 1.13 1.14
CA LEU A 30 -2.53 1.63 0.92
C LEU A 30 -2.27 1.81 -0.58
N ILE A 31 -1.75 2.98 -0.95
CA ILE A 31 -1.16 3.23 -2.27
C ILE A 31 0.34 3.32 -2.13
N LEU A 32 1.04 2.63 -3.04
CA LEU A 32 2.49 2.62 -3.15
C LEU A 32 2.90 3.49 -4.34
N LEU A 33 3.63 4.56 -4.07
CA LEU A 33 4.19 5.44 -5.09
C LEU A 33 5.67 5.09 -5.28
N LEU A 34 6.05 4.55 -6.44
CA LEU A 34 7.44 4.26 -6.77
C LEU A 34 8.00 5.42 -7.60
N ASN A 35 8.89 6.21 -7.01
CA ASN A 35 9.45 7.41 -7.62
C ASN A 35 10.89 7.21 -8.10
N LYS A 36 11.34 8.04 -9.05
CA LYS A 36 12.67 8.00 -9.68
C LYS A 36 12.90 6.76 -10.55
N CYS A 37 11.83 6.29 -11.19
CA CYS A 37 11.88 5.15 -12.10
C CYS A 37 12.80 5.39 -13.32
N ASP A 38 13.10 6.65 -13.64
CA ASP A 38 14.03 7.06 -14.70
C ASP A 38 15.49 6.68 -14.43
N LEU A 39 15.83 6.40 -13.16
CA LEU A 39 17.20 6.15 -12.71
C LEU A 39 17.52 4.67 -12.49
N VAL A 40 16.61 3.76 -12.90
CA VAL A 40 16.67 2.33 -12.61
C VAL A 40 16.21 1.53 -13.82
N GLU A 41 16.84 0.38 -14.06
CA GLU A 41 16.48 -0.47 -15.20
C GLU A 41 15.08 -1.10 -15.05
N PRO A 42 14.36 -1.35 -16.16
CA PRO A 42 13.02 -1.92 -16.14
C PRO A 42 12.91 -3.26 -15.37
N ASP A 43 13.93 -4.12 -15.47
CA ASP A 43 13.98 -5.42 -14.80
C ASP A 43 14.02 -5.27 -13.27
N ASP A 44 14.76 -4.27 -12.79
CA ASP A 44 14.85 -3.96 -11.36
C ASP A 44 13.50 -3.41 -10.84
N LEU A 45 12.84 -2.57 -11.63
CA LEU A 45 11.50 -2.07 -11.29
C LEU A 45 10.49 -3.22 -11.19
N GLU A 46 10.51 -4.16 -12.13
CA GLU A 46 9.61 -5.32 -12.10
C GLU A 46 9.87 -6.20 -10.87
N ARG A 47 11.15 -6.41 -10.51
CA ARG A 47 11.52 -7.13 -9.27
C ARG A 47 10.94 -6.44 -8.03
N VAL A 48 11.08 -5.12 -7.94
CA VAL A 48 10.57 -4.33 -6.81
C VAL A 48 9.06 -4.43 -6.74
N GLU A 49 8.36 -4.22 -7.86
CA GLU A 49 6.90 -4.31 -7.90
C GLU A 49 6.37 -5.68 -7.52
N LYS A 50 7.00 -6.75 -8.03
CA LYS A 50 6.60 -8.13 -7.69
C LYS A 50 6.68 -8.36 -6.18
N ARG A 51 7.71 -7.80 -5.53
CA ARG A 51 7.89 -7.89 -4.10
C ARG A 51 6.90 -7.04 -3.32
N LEU A 52 6.61 -5.82 -3.78
CA LEU A 52 5.57 -4.96 -3.19
C LEU A 52 4.18 -5.62 -3.26
N ARG A 53 3.84 -6.22 -4.41
CA ARG A 53 2.60 -6.99 -4.58
C ARG A 53 2.54 -8.23 -3.68
N ALA A 54 3.68 -8.82 -3.32
CA ALA A 54 3.73 -9.93 -2.36
C ALA A 54 3.47 -9.49 -0.91
N ILE A 55 3.66 -8.21 -0.59
CA ILE A 55 3.32 -7.65 0.72
C ILE A 55 1.83 -7.34 0.78
N ASN A 56 1.31 -6.63 -0.22
CA ASN A 56 -0.11 -6.33 -0.35
C ASN A 56 -0.52 -6.36 -1.83
N LYS A 57 -1.21 -7.43 -2.22
CA LYS A 57 -1.65 -7.66 -3.61
C LYS A 57 -2.70 -6.63 -4.07
N MET A 58 -3.45 -6.07 -3.13
CA MET A 58 -4.56 -5.16 -3.37
C MET A 58 -4.11 -3.69 -3.50
N ALA A 59 -2.90 -3.37 -3.02
CA ALA A 59 -2.35 -2.02 -3.07
C ALA A 59 -1.92 -1.67 -4.52
N PRO A 60 -2.47 -0.62 -5.14
CA PRO A 60 -1.99 -0.15 -6.42
C PRO A 60 -0.56 0.39 -6.28
N VAL A 61 0.29 0.01 -7.23
CA VAL A 61 1.66 0.54 -7.37
C VAL A 61 1.67 1.51 -8.54
N VAL A 62 2.01 2.77 -8.26
CA VAL A 62 2.07 3.85 -9.24
C VAL A 62 3.53 4.21 -9.48
N ARG A 63 4.03 3.96 -10.69
CA ARG A 63 5.36 4.42 -11.12
C ARG A 63 5.30 5.92 -11.42
N CYS A 64 6.33 6.65 -11.01
CA CYS A 64 6.44 8.07 -11.30
C CYS A 64 7.89 8.54 -11.35
N GLU A 65 8.06 9.70 -11.99
CA GLU A 65 9.33 10.39 -12.12
C GLU A 65 9.15 11.80 -11.58
N ARG A 66 10.07 12.26 -10.74
CA ARG A 66 10.02 13.60 -10.11
C ARG A 66 8.67 13.89 -9.42
N ALA A 67 8.06 12.86 -8.82
CA ALA A 67 6.73 12.92 -8.20
C ALA A 67 5.60 13.40 -9.14
N ASN A 68 5.78 13.27 -10.46
CA ASN A 68 4.75 13.58 -11.43
C ASN A 68 3.69 12.47 -11.42
N VAL A 69 2.63 12.68 -10.63
CA VAL A 69 1.48 11.77 -10.50
C VAL A 69 0.19 12.57 -10.55
N THR A 70 -0.86 11.94 -11.04
CA THR A 70 -2.18 12.59 -11.07
C THR A 70 -2.72 12.73 -9.66
N VAL A 71 -3.29 13.90 -9.36
CA VAL A 71 -3.86 14.21 -8.04
C VAL A 71 -4.95 13.21 -7.66
N ASP A 72 -5.72 12.72 -8.64
CA ASP A 72 -6.76 11.71 -8.43
C ASP A 72 -6.21 10.38 -7.91
N SER A 73 -5.00 9.98 -8.32
CA SER A 73 -4.35 8.76 -7.82
C SER A 73 -3.86 8.86 -6.37
N VAL A 74 -3.89 10.07 -5.78
CA VAL A 74 -3.37 10.38 -4.46
C VAL A 74 -4.50 10.77 -3.50
N LEU A 75 -5.38 11.69 -3.90
CA LEU A 75 -6.38 12.27 -2.98
C LEU A 75 -7.74 11.58 -3.05
N ASN A 76 -8.19 11.15 -4.22
CA ASN A 76 -9.55 10.61 -4.39
C ASN A 76 -9.58 9.07 -4.33
N ILE A 77 -8.78 8.50 -3.44
CA ILE A 77 -8.45 7.08 -3.43
C ILE A 77 -9.51 6.21 -2.76
N LYS A 78 -10.64 6.84 -2.38
CA LYS A 78 -11.77 6.19 -1.71
C LYS A 78 -11.30 5.33 -0.51
N GLY A 79 -10.34 5.87 0.25
CA GLY A 79 -9.65 5.14 1.31
C GLY A 79 -10.48 4.82 2.56
N PHE A 80 -11.77 5.15 2.53
CA PHE A 80 -12.76 4.88 3.58
C PHE A 80 -14.10 4.43 2.95
N ASP A 81 -14.03 3.78 1.79
CA ASP A 81 -15.21 3.27 1.10
C ASP A 81 -15.67 1.96 1.75
N LEU A 82 -16.82 2.02 2.41
CA LEU A 82 -17.37 0.91 3.18
C LEU A 82 -17.68 -0.30 2.28
N ASP A 83 -18.20 -0.07 1.06
CA ASP A 83 -18.55 -1.16 0.15
C ASP A 83 -17.30 -1.96 -0.22
N ARG A 84 -16.21 -1.25 -0.50
CA ARG A 84 -14.92 -1.86 -0.85
C ARG A 84 -14.26 -2.54 0.35
N THR A 85 -14.46 -1.98 1.54
CA THR A 85 -13.99 -2.56 2.80
C THR A 85 -14.73 -3.87 3.09
N LEU A 86 -16.05 -3.90 2.89
CA LEU A 86 -16.90 -5.09 3.05
C LEU A 86 -16.62 -6.17 1.99
N GLU A 87 -16.30 -5.78 0.75
CA GLU A 87 -15.83 -6.71 -0.28
C GLU A 87 -14.51 -7.41 0.13
N MET A 88 -13.63 -6.69 0.82
CA MET A 88 -12.32 -7.20 1.26
C MET A 88 -12.41 -8.00 2.55
N ASP A 89 -13.31 -7.61 3.44
CA ASP A 89 -13.51 -8.20 4.76
C ASP A 89 -15.01 -8.13 5.12
N PRO A 90 -15.77 -9.20 4.86
CA PRO A 90 -17.21 -9.23 5.12
C PRO A 90 -17.55 -9.09 6.61
N GLU A 91 -16.61 -9.42 7.50
CA GLU A 91 -16.79 -9.31 8.95
C GLU A 91 -16.36 -7.95 9.50
N PHE A 92 -15.97 -7.00 8.65
CA PHE A 92 -15.49 -5.69 9.07
C PHE A 92 -16.45 -4.92 10.00
N LEU A 93 -17.77 -5.10 9.85
CA LEU A 93 -18.79 -4.47 10.69
C LEU A 93 -19.17 -5.29 11.93
N ASN A 94 -18.57 -6.46 12.11
CA ASN A 94 -18.91 -7.37 13.19
C ASN A 94 -18.17 -6.97 14.48
N THR A 95 -18.73 -5.98 15.18
CA THR A 95 -18.16 -5.37 16.40
C THR A 95 -18.12 -6.29 17.63
N ASP A 96 -18.66 -7.50 17.54
CA ASP A 96 -18.69 -8.46 18.64
C ASP A 96 -17.36 -9.21 18.84
N ALA A 97 -16.37 -9.05 17.93
CA ALA A 97 -15.12 -9.81 17.94
C ALA A 97 -13.85 -9.06 18.40
N GLU A 98 -13.83 -7.73 18.46
CA GLU A 98 -12.55 -6.97 18.58
C GLU A 98 -12.50 -5.89 19.68
N HIS A 99 -13.26 -6.01 20.77
CA HIS A 99 -13.10 -5.14 21.95
C HIS A 99 -12.60 -5.90 23.18
N GLU A 100 -11.37 -6.44 23.12
CA GLU A 100 -10.56 -6.64 24.33
C GLU A 100 -9.63 -5.42 24.47
N HIS A 101 -10.02 -4.47 25.32
CA HIS A 101 -9.07 -3.47 25.81
C HIS A 101 -8.22 -4.15 26.90
N ASP A 102 -6.93 -4.36 26.62
CA ASP A 102 -5.95 -4.65 27.68
C ASP A 102 -5.87 -3.41 28.60
N ASP A 103 -6.27 -3.59 29.87
CA ASP A 103 -6.16 -2.62 30.97
C ASP A 103 -4.69 -2.33 31.38
#